data_AF-A0A3D5XQL9-F1
#
_entry.id   AF-A0A3D5XQL9-F1
#
_cell.length_a   1.000
_cell.length_b   1.000
_cell.length_c   1.000
_cell.angle_alpha   90.00
_cell.angle_beta   90.00
_cell.angle_gamma   90.00
#
_symmetry.space_group_name_H-M   'P 1'
#
loop_
_entity.id
_entity.type
_entity.pdbx_description
1 polymer ?
#
loop_
_entity_poly.entity_id
_entity_poly.type
_entity_poly.pdbx_seq_one_letter_code
_entity_poly.pdbx_strand_id
1 'polypeptide(L)'
;MAELASDKYLELKKEVSRMASMANKRLVRLERNELTELPAYKSWQENGSIRFSVRGKDYNELQAEFWRLKNFLDNKTSLVRQANKFLKDMAKTTGIKYGNLTELKAKSKQFFELANKAKEYYKMANQSALALDYQKIWEQINTQIKEGDLKIGEGIETDELLEQFLEKMKEVEKVEDNQEGYKENISEWDFIKL
;
A
#
# COMPACT_ATOMS: atom_id res chain seq x y z
N MET A 1 45.71 -13.41 15.33
CA MET A 1 45.32 -14.62 14.58
C MET A 1 43.94 -14.34 13.99
N ALA A 2 43.81 -14.24 12.67
CA ALA A 2 42.50 -14.06 12.05
C ALA A 2 41.73 -15.37 12.16
N GLU A 3 40.55 -15.34 12.78
CA GLU A 3 39.65 -16.49 12.85
C GLU A 3 39.21 -16.86 11.43
N LEU A 4 39.50 -18.08 10.98
CA LEU A 4 38.99 -18.60 9.72
C LEU A 4 37.46 -18.68 9.83
N ALA A 5 36.76 -17.98 8.93
CA ALA A 5 35.31 -18.02 8.91
C ALA A 5 34.81 -19.44 8.62
N SER A 6 33.84 -19.91 9.40
CA SER A 6 33.21 -21.23 9.20
C SER A 6 32.66 -21.38 7.78
N ASP A 7 32.76 -22.57 7.19
CA ASP A 7 32.20 -22.88 5.87
C ASP A 7 30.72 -22.47 5.74
N LYS A 8 29.93 -22.69 6.81
CA LYS A 8 28.51 -22.27 6.86
C LYS A 8 28.34 -20.76 6.74
N TYR A 9 29.23 -19.97 7.33
CA TYR A 9 29.21 -18.50 7.19
C TYR A 9 29.54 -18.10 5.75
N LEU A 10 30.55 -18.72 5.14
CA LEU A 10 30.97 -18.42 3.77
C LEU A 10 29.87 -18.77 2.75
N GLU A 11 29.21 -19.92 2.90
CA GLU A 11 28.07 -20.32 2.08
C GLU A 11 26.89 -19.37 2.21
N LEU A 12 26.49 -19.05 3.45
CA LEU A 12 25.42 -18.08 3.71
C LEU A 12 25.74 -16.72 3.11
N LYS A 13 26.97 -16.22 3.31
CA LYS A 13 27.42 -14.94 2.78
C LYS A 13 27.37 -14.90 1.25
N LYS A 14 27.78 -16.00 0.59
CA LYS A 14 27.72 -16.13 -0.87
C LYS A 14 26.28 -16.05 -1.38
N GLU A 15 25.36 -16.76 -0.73
CA GLU A 15 23.95 -16.77 -1.11
C GLU A 15 23.27 -15.42 -0.87
N VAL A 16 23.47 -14.82 0.30
CA VAL A 16 22.95 -13.49 0.64
C VAL A 16 23.51 -12.44 -0.33
N SER A 17 24.78 -12.54 -0.73
CA SER A 17 25.39 -11.64 -1.71
C SER A 17 24.70 -11.74 -3.08
N ARG A 18 24.44 -12.97 -3.55
CA ARG A 18 23.72 -13.23 -4.80
C ARG A 18 22.30 -12.64 -4.76
N MET A 19 21.57 -12.89 -3.67
CA MET A 19 20.23 -12.35 -3.44
C MET A 19 20.23 -10.82 -3.38
N ALA A 20 21.20 -10.21 -2.67
CA ALA A 20 21.34 -8.76 -2.56
C ALA A 20 21.54 -8.09 -3.93
N SER A 21 22.37 -8.66 -4.80
CA SER A 21 22.56 -8.16 -6.16
C SER A 21 21.23 -8.15 -6.94
N MET A 22 20.46 -9.24 -6.84
CA MET A 22 19.17 -9.36 -7.52
C MET A 22 18.13 -8.38 -6.95
N ALA A 23 18.03 -8.28 -5.62
CA ALA A 23 17.08 -7.41 -4.94
C ALA A 23 17.37 -5.93 -5.25
N ASN A 24 18.63 -5.51 -5.17
CA ASN A 24 19.03 -4.14 -5.51
C ASN A 24 18.73 -3.80 -6.98
N LYS A 25 18.92 -4.73 -7.92
CA LYS A 25 18.50 -4.53 -9.32
C LYS A 25 16.99 -4.37 -9.47
N ARG A 26 16.19 -5.13 -8.71
CA ARG A 26 14.72 -4.97 -8.69
C ARG A 26 14.31 -3.61 -8.13
N LEU A 27 14.92 -3.17 -7.01
CA LEU A 27 14.69 -1.83 -6.46
C LEU A 27 14.93 -0.73 -7.50
N VAL A 28 16.09 -0.74 -8.16
CA VAL A 28 16.39 0.24 -9.23
C VAL A 28 15.33 0.22 -10.34
N ARG A 29 14.83 -0.96 -10.71
CA ARG A 29 13.78 -1.07 -11.73
C ARG A 29 12.45 -0.52 -11.23
N LEU A 30 12.08 -0.72 -9.97
CA LEU A 30 10.86 -0.15 -9.39
C LEU A 30 10.96 1.38 -9.33
N GLU A 31 12.08 1.91 -8.85
CA GLU A 31 12.38 3.36 -8.80
C GLU A 31 12.25 3.98 -10.20
N ARG A 32 12.93 3.42 -11.20
CA ARG A 32 12.86 3.89 -12.60
C ARG A 32 11.48 3.80 -13.24
N ASN A 33 10.61 2.95 -12.71
CA ASN A 33 9.25 2.78 -13.21
C ASN A 33 8.21 3.51 -12.37
N GLU A 34 8.62 4.27 -11.35
CA GLU A 34 7.73 5.00 -10.43
C GLU A 34 6.76 4.06 -9.69
N LEU A 35 7.21 2.84 -9.38
CA LEU A 35 6.44 1.80 -8.70
C LEU A 35 6.79 1.75 -7.20
N THR A 36 6.85 2.91 -6.55
CA THR A 36 7.32 3.08 -5.17
C THR A 36 6.24 2.90 -4.11
N GLU A 37 4.96 3.00 -4.49
CA GLU A 37 3.86 2.87 -3.53
C GLU A 37 3.44 1.42 -3.26
N LEU A 38 4.06 0.46 -3.95
CA LEU A 38 3.68 -0.94 -3.87
C LEU A 38 4.24 -1.65 -2.62
N PRO A 39 3.58 -2.71 -2.14
CA PRO A 39 3.94 -3.40 -0.89
C PRO A 39 5.41 -3.79 -0.76
N ALA A 40 6.05 -4.31 -1.83
CA ALA A 40 7.46 -4.69 -1.77
C ALA A 40 8.39 -3.48 -1.55
N TYR A 41 8.10 -2.35 -2.19
CA TYR A 41 8.91 -1.16 -2.08
C TYR A 41 8.67 -0.46 -0.73
N LYS A 42 7.40 -0.32 -0.32
CA LYS A 42 7.05 0.26 0.99
C LYS A 42 7.64 -0.53 2.14
N SER A 43 7.56 -1.86 2.11
CA SER A 43 8.19 -2.70 3.14
C SER A 43 9.71 -2.50 3.20
N TRP A 44 10.39 -2.31 2.06
CA TRP A 44 11.82 -1.96 2.07
C TRP A 44 12.07 -0.55 2.64
N GLN A 45 11.22 0.41 2.31
CA GLN A 45 11.32 1.79 2.78
C GLN A 45 11.12 1.88 4.30
N GLU A 46 10.12 1.20 4.84
CA GLU A 46 9.82 1.07 6.27
C GLU A 46 10.98 0.40 7.04
N ASN A 47 11.67 -0.54 6.40
CA ASN A 47 12.89 -1.16 6.92
C ASN A 47 14.15 -0.29 6.71
N GLY A 48 13.99 1.03 6.80
CA GLY A 48 15.07 2.03 6.80
C GLY A 48 15.63 2.43 5.44
N SER A 49 15.06 1.95 4.32
CA SER A 49 15.53 2.30 2.96
C SER A 49 17.01 1.99 2.69
N ILE A 50 17.59 1.04 3.45
CA ILE A 50 19.00 0.66 3.32
C ILE A 50 19.13 -0.38 2.21
N ARG A 51 20.09 -0.18 1.30
CA ARG A 51 20.42 -1.14 0.24
C ARG A 51 20.84 -2.48 0.85
N PHE A 52 20.47 -3.57 0.17
CA PHE A 52 20.83 -4.90 0.64
C PHE A 52 22.34 -5.14 0.48
N SER A 53 22.98 -5.68 1.52
CA SER A 53 24.44 -5.84 1.56
C SER A 53 24.88 -6.90 2.56
N VAL A 54 26.02 -7.53 2.27
CA VAL A 54 26.74 -8.47 3.16
C VAL A 54 27.95 -7.84 3.84
N ARG A 55 28.30 -6.60 3.48
CA ARG A 55 29.53 -5.95 3.95
C ARG A 55 29.43 -5.65 5.44
N GLY A 56 30.43 -6.07 6.19
CA GLY A 56 30.53 -5.82 7.64
C GLY A 56 29.61 -6.68 8.51
N LYS A 57 28.85 -7.61 7.92
CA LYS A 57 27.88 -8.43 8.66
C LYS A 57 28.48 -9.70 9.24
N ASP A 58 28.15 -9.96 10.50
CA ASP A 58 28.38 -11.24 11.16
C ASP A 58 27.37 -12.32 10.71
N TYR A 59 27.46 -13.53 11.28
CA TYR A 59 26.59 -14.63 10.88
C TYR A 59 25.09 -14.38 11.18
N ASN A 60 24.77 -13.82 12.35
CA ASN A 60 23.40 -13.56 12.77
C ASN A 60 22.80 -12.42 11.95
N GLU A 61 23.58 -11.38 11.68
CA GLU A 61 23.21 -10.27 10.81
C GLU A 61 23.00 -10.73 9.36
N LEU A 62 23.80 -11.68 8.87
CA LEU A 62 23.59 -12.30 7.56
C LEU A 62 22.31 -13.13 7.51
N GLN A 63 21.95 -13.84 8.59
CA GLN A 63 20.67 -14.55 8.66
C GLN A 63 19.49 -13.58 8.65
N ALA A 64 19.56 -12.48 9.41
CA ALA A 64 18.55 -11.43 9.39
C ALA A 64 18.42 -10.81 7.98
N GLU A 65 19.55 -10.51 7.33
CA GLU A 65 19.57 -9.98 5.96
C GLU A 65 19.02 -10.99 4.94
N PHE A 66 19.29 -12.29 5.11
CA PHE A 66 18.73 -13.35 4.28
C PHE A 66 17.20 -13.32 4.31
N TRP A 67 16.59 -13.24 5.50
CA TRP A 67 15.13 -13.16 5.64
C TRP A 67 14.56 -11.86 5.07
N ARG A 68 15.24 -10.73 5.30
CA ARG A 68 14.87 -9.44 4.72
C ARG A 68 14.85 -9.51 3.18
N LEU A 69 15.87 -10.14 2.59
CA LEU A 69 15.98 -10.35 1.15
C LEU A 69 14.93 -11.31 0.62
N LYS A 70 14.70 -12.42 1.33
CA LYS A 70 13.71 -13.42 0.96
C LYS A 70 12.32 -12.80 0.92
N ASN A 71 11.92 -12.08 1.98
CA ASN A 71 10.64 -11.37 2.03
C ASN A 71 10.47 -10.40 0.86
N PHE A 72 11.51 -9.63 0.52
CA PHE A 72 11.48 -8.72 -0.62
C PHE A 72 11.38 -9.45 -1.97
N LEU A 73 12.18 -10.50 -2.19
CA LEU A 73 12.26 -11.22 -3.45
C LEU A 73 11.03 -12.09 -3.73
N ASP A 74 10.42 -12.64 -2.67
CA ASP A 74 9.23 -13.48 -2.74
C ASP A 74 7.96 -12.64 -2.93
N ASN A 75 7.99 -11.36 -2.56
CA ASN A 75 6.90 -10.44 -2.83
C ASN A 75 6.76 -10.23 -4.35
N LYS A 76 5.60 -10.61 -4.90
CA LYS A 76 5.30 -10.49 -6.34
C LYS A 76 5.48 -9.04 -6.83
N THR A 77 5.11 -8.05 -6.02
CA THR A 77 5.22 -6.63 -6.39
C THR A 77 6.67 -6.12 -6.48
N SER A 78 7.67 -6.93 -6.09
CA SER A 78 9.09 -6.63 -6.36
C SER A 78 9.46 -6.76 -7.85
N LEU A 79 8.62 -7.40 -8.65
CA LEU A 79 8.80 -7.55 -10.10
C LEU A 79 7.95 -6.53 -10.83
N VAL A 80 8.57 -5.68 -11.67
CA VAL A 80 7.86 -4.63 -12.45
C VAL A 80 6.61 -5.15 -13.19
N ARG A 81 6.70 -6.33 -13.82
CA ARG A 81 5.56 -6.94 -14.53
C ARG A 81 4.38 -7.24 -13.58
N GLN A 82 4.67 -7.80 -12.41
CA GLN A 82 3.65 -8.17 -11.43
C GLN A 82 3.14 -6.94 -10.68
N ALA A 83 3.99 -5.96 -10.43
CA ALA A 83 3.63 -4.64 -9.94
C ALA A 83 2.62 -3.96 -10.87
N ASN A 84 2.90 -3.91 -12.18
CA ASN A 84 1.96 -3.38 -13.16
C ASN A 84 0.65 -4.19 -13.23
N LYS A 85 0.73 -5.52 -13.06
CA LYS A 85 -0.47 -6.36 -12.97
C LYS A 85 -1.31 -5.99 -11.74
N PHE A 86 -0.67 -5.83 -10.59
CA PHE A 86 -1.32 -5.42 -9.34
C PHE A 86 -2.05 -4.08 -9.52
N LEU A 87 -1.43 -3.08 -10.14
CA LEU A 87 -2.08 -1.78 -10.41
C LEU A 87 -3.32 -1.93 -11.31
N LYS A 88 -3.25 -2.79 -12.34
CA LYS A 88 -4.39 -3.05 -13.22
C LYS A 88 -5.53 -3.76 -12.49
N ASP A 89 -5.20 -4.72 -11.63
CA ASP A 89 -6.19 -5.43 -10.83
C ASP A 89 -6.82 -4.50 -9.79
N MET A 90 -6.03 -3.63 -9.17
CA MET A 90 -6.50 -2.57 -8.29
C MET A 90 -7.47 -1.64 -9.00
N ALA A 91 -7.12 -1.10 -10.18
CA ALA A 91 -7.99 -0.20 -10.92
C ALA A 91 -9.33 -0.84 -11.33
N LYS A 92 -9.34 -2.14 -11.64
CA LYS A 92 -10.59 -2.88 -11.88
C LYS A 92 -11.46 -2.94 -10.63
N THR A 93 -10.85 -3.21 -9.48
CA THR A 93 -11.55 -3.31 -8.20
C THR A 93 -12.03 -1.95 -7.70
N THR A 94 -11.26 -0.89 -7.92
CA THR A 94 -11.53 0.47 -7.44
C THR A 94 -12.37 1.31 -8.39
N GLY A 95 -12.56 0.87 -9.63
CA GLY A 95 -13.25 1.66 -10.65
C GLY A 95 -12.42 2.83 -11.21
N ILE A 96 -11.13 2.91 -10.88
CA ILE A 96 -10.23 3.94 -11.42
C ILE A 96 -10.14 3.78 -12.93
N LYS A 97 -10.65 4.78 -13.65
CA LYS A 97 -10.55 4.86 -15.12
C LYS A 97 -9.18 5.41 -15.50
N TYR A 98 -8.55 4.82 -16.51
CA TYR A 98 -7.26 5.24 -17.05
C TYR A 98 -7.19 4.94 -18.55
N GLY A 99 -6.56 5.81 -19.33
CA GLY A 99 -6.30 5.63 -20.76
C GLY A 99 -4.98 4.92 -21.05
N ASN A 100 -3.97 5.10 -20.20
CA ASN A 100 -2.65 4.48 -20.38
C ASN A 100 -1.98 4.08 -19.06
N LEU A 101 -0.84 3.40 -19.13
CA LEU A 101 -0.13 2.89 -17.95
C LEU A 101 0.48 4.01 -17.10
N THR A 102 0.91 5.12 -17.71
CA THR A 102 1.47 6.27 -16.99
C THR A 102 0.40 6.92 -16.12
N GLU A 103 -0.78 7.16 -16.70
CA GLU A 103 -1.94 7.69 -15.98
C GLU A 103 -2.39 6.75 -14.87
N LEU A 104 -2.41 5.43 -15.13
CA LEU A 104 -2.71 4.45 -14.09
C LEU A 104 -1.73 4.55 -12.92
N LYS A 105 -0.43 4.69 -13.17
CA LYS A 105 0.57 4.82 -12.10
C LYS A 105 0.37 6.11 -11.31
N ALA A 106 0.12 7.23 -11.98
CA ALA A 106 -0.13 8.52 -11.32
C ALA A 106 -1.37 8.45 -10.41
N LYS A 107 -2.51 7.97 -10.95
CA LYS A 107 -3.75 7.79 -10.18
C LYS A 107 -3.58 6.79 -9.03
N SER A 108 -2.87 5.70 -9.29
CA SER A 108 -2.55 4.71 -8.26
C SER A 108 -1.75 5.33 -7.13
N LYS A 109 -0.71 6.11 -7.45
CA LYS A 109 0.12 6.80 -6.47
C LYS A 109 -0.72 7.71 -5.58
N GLN A 110 -1.56 8.55 -6.18
CA GLN A 110 -2.47 9.43 -5.45
C GLN A 110 -3.46 8.66 -4.56
N PHE A 111 -3.98 7.53 -5.05
CA PHE A 111 -4.82 6.63 -4.24
C PHE A 111 -4.09 6.10 -3.01
N PHE A 112 -2.86 5.61 -3.17
CA PHE A 112 -2.05 5.11 -2.04
C PHE A 112 -1.71 6.21 -1.04
N GLU A 113 -1.34 7.40 -1.53
CA GLU A 113 -1.04 8.55 -0.70
C GLU A 113 -2.27 9.00 0.10
N LEU A 114 -3.44 9.08 -0.54
CA LEU A 114 -4.71 9.39 0.13
C LEU A 114 -5.00 8.37 1.24
N ALA A 115 -4.88 7.07 0.94
CA ALA A 115 -5.08 6.02 1.93
C ALA A 115 -4.10 6.12 3.12
N ASN A 116 -2.85 6.49 2.86
CA ASN A 116 -1.86 6.69 3.92
C ASN A 116 -2.16 7.93 4.76
N LYS A 117 -2.53 9.06 4.15
CA LYS A 117 -2.90 10.28 4.88
C LYS A 117 -4.16 10.07 5.72
N ALA A 118 -5.18 9.38 5.17
CA ALA A 118 -6.36 9.00 5.93
C ALA A 118 -5.99 8.13 7.14
N LYS A 119 -5.11 7.13 6.95
CA LYS A 119 -4.61 6.30 8.05
C LYS A 119 -3.90 7.11 9.13
N GLU A 120 -3.06 8.07 8.74
CA GLU A 120 -2.36 8.96 9.68
C GLU A 120 -3.33 9.86 10.43
N TYR A 121 -4.31 10.44 9.74
CA TYR A 121 -5.37 11.24 10.35
C TYR A 121 -6.13 10.47 11.43
N TYR A 122 -6.60 9.26 11.11
CA TYR A 122 -7.32 8.41 12.08
C TYR A 122 -6.46 8.00 13.27
N LYS A 123 -5.15 7.77 13.07
CA LYS A 123 -4.21 7.51 14.18
C LYS A 123 -4.04 8.73 15.09
N MET A 124 -3.96 9.94 14.53
CA MET A 124 -3.76 11.19 15.29
C MET A 124 -5.01 11.65 16.03
N ALA A 125 -6.20 11.40 15.48
CA ALA A 125 -7.47 11.86 16.02
C ALA A 125 -7.88 11.17 17.35
N ASN A 126 -7.09 10.24 17.90
CA ASN A 126 -7.36 9.52 19.15
C ASN A 126 -8.75 8.84 19.24
N GLN A 127 -9.40 8.59 18.08
CA GLN A 127 -10.58 7.71 17.95
C GLN A 127 -10.14 6.24 18.09
N SER A 128 -9.68 5.91 19.29
CA SER A 128 -8.92 4.74 19.69
C SER A 128 -9.69 3.40 19.73
N ALA A 129 -10.93 3.33 19.23
CA ALA A 129 -11.66 2.06 19.19
C ALA A 129 -11.38 1.24 17.93
N LEU A 130 -11.01 1.87 16.82
CA LEU A 130 -10.69 1.21 15.56
C LEU A 130 -9.62 2.04 14.85
N ALA A 131 -8.34 1.70 15.03
CA ALA A 131 -7.39 2.01 13.96
C ALA A 131 -7.99 1.39 12.71
N LEU A 132 -8.60 2.19 11.84
CA LEU A 132 -9.25 1.69 10.63
C LEU A 132 -8.21 0.83 9.91
N ASP A 133 -8.54 -0.45 9.79
CA ASP A 133 -7.70 -1.38 9.05
C ASP A 133 -7.43 -0.74 7.69
N TYR A 134 -6.18 -0.82 7.22
CA TYR A 134 -5.79 -0.23 5.94
C TYR A 134 -6.72 -0.72 4.82
N GLN A 135 -7.21 -1.96 4.95
CA GLN A 135 -8.23 -2.52 4.08
C GLN A 135 -9.57 -1.74 4.13
N LYS A 136 -10.06 -1.36 5.31
CA LYS A 136 -11.31 -0.57 5.45
C LYS A 136 -11.17 0.82 4.84
N ILE A 137 -10.02 1.47 5.01
CA ILE A 137 -9.72 2.76 4.37
C ILE A 137 -9.79 2.62 2.86
N TRP A 138 -9.20 1.54 2.32
CA TRP A 138 -9.26 1.26 0.89
C TRP A 138 -10.66 1.00 0.37
N GLU A 139 -11.46 0.24 1.12
CA GLU A 139 -12.86 -0.03 0.78
C GLU A 139 -13.66 1.27 0.73
N GLN A 140 -13.49 2.16 1.71
CA GLN A 140 -14.17 3.46 1.75
C GLN A 140 -13.77 4.37 0.58
N ILE A 141 -12.47 4.50 0.31
CA ILE A 141 -11.98 5.29 -0.83
C ILE A 141 -12.52 4.70 -2.15
N ASN A 142 -12.53 3.37 -2.29
CA ASN A 142 -13.07 2.68 -3.46
C ASN A 142 -14.55 2.99 -3.68
N THR A 143 -15.36 2.91 -2.63
CA THR A 143 -16.80 3.22 -2.71
C THR A 143 -17.02 4.64 -3.23
N GLN A 144 -16.34 5.64 -2.66
CA GLN A 144 -16.47 7.03 -3.10
C GLN A 144 -15.97 7.26 -4.54
N ILE A 145 -14.94 6.54 -5.00
CA ILE A 145 -14.51 6.60 -6.41
C ILE A 145 -15.58 6.03 -7.35
N LYS A 146 -16.21 4.92 -6.96
CA LYS A 146 -17.25 4.26 -7.77
C LYS A 146 -18.53 5.08 -7.86
N GLU A 147 -18.92 5.69 -6.75
CA GLU A 147 -20.09 6.58 -6.66
C GLU A 147 -19.86 7.89 -7.42
N GLY A 148 -18.59 8.22 -7.70
CA GLY A 148 -18.19 9.41 -8.46
C GLY A 148 -17.99 10.64 -7.59
N ASP A 149 -18.09 10.48 -6.28
CA ASP A 149 -17.86 11.51 -5.26
C ASP A 149 -16.38 11.88 -5.14
N LEU A 150 -15.49 10.89 -5.34
CA LEU A 150 -14.05 11.11 -5.32
C LEU A 150 -13.44 10.92 -6.71
N LYS A 151 -12.77 11.94 -7.23
CA LYS A 151 -12.07 11.87 -8.52
C LYS A 151 -10.57 11.86 -8.32
N ILE A 152 -9.94 10.74 -8.62
CA ILE A 152 -8.48 10.58 -8.60
C ILE A 152 -7.93 10.88 -10.00
N GLY A 153 -6.90 11.72 -10.07
CA GLY A 153 -6.32 12.19 -11.33
C GLY A 153 -5.39 13.38 -11.18
N GLU A 154 -4.69 13.67 -12.28
CA GLU A 154 -3.80 14.83 -12.38
C GLU A 154 -4.58 16.14 -12.23
N GLY A 155 -4.09 17.04 -11.38
CA GLY A 155 -4.64 18.38 -11.17
C GLY A 155 -5.35 18.63 -9.85
N ILE A 156 -5.54 17.59 -9.02
CA ILE A 156 -6.08 17.72 -7.65
C ILE A 156 -4.96 17.34 -6.68
N GLU A 157 -4.69 18.17 -5.69
CA GLU A 157 -3.69 17.86 -4.66
C GLU A 157 -4.20 16.75 -3.72
N THR A 158 -3.32 15.87 -3.25
CA THR A 158 -3.73 14.77 -2.37
C THR A 158 -4.31 15.26 -1.04
N ASP A 159 -3.90 16.45 -0.56
CA ASP A 159 -4.49 17.06 0.65
C ASP A 159 -5.94 17.51 0.41
N GLU A 160 -6.24 18.08 -0.76
CA GLU A 160 -7.60 18.45 -1.13
C GLU A 160 -8.50 17.21 -1.24
N LEU A 161 -7.98 16.11 -1.80
CA LEU A 161 -8.69 14.83 -1.83
C LEU A 161 -8.95 14.26 -0.43
N LEU A 162 -8.02 14.46 0.51
CA LEU A 162 -8.20 14.04 1.89
C LEU A 162 -9.35 14.82 2.54
N GLU A 163 -9.40 16.13 2.33
CA GLU A 163 -10.49 16.96 2.85
C GLU A 163 -11.84 16.54 2.28
N GLN A 164 -11.94 16.34 0.96
CA GLN A 164 -13.15 15.84 0.29
C GLN A 164 -13.57 14.46 0.84
N PHE A 165 -12.60 13.54 0.98
CA PHE A 165 -12.83 12.22 1.55
C PHE A 165 -13.38 12.31 2.99
N LEU A 166 -12.75 13.12 3.85
CA LEU A 166 -13.16 13.29 5.24
C LEU A 166 -14.52 13.99 5.37
N GLU A 167 -14.84 14.96 4.51
CA GLU A 167 -16.15 15.60 4.48
C GLU A 167 -17.25 14.60 4.14
N LYS A 168 -17.02 13.76 3.11
CA LYS A 168 -17.95 12.70 2.74
C LYS A 168 -18.12 11.65 3.85
N MET A 169 -17.06 11.30 4.55
CA MET A 169 -17.15 10.41 5.71
C MET A 169 -18.02 11.01 6.84
N LYS A 170 -17.94 12.33 7.08
CA LYS A 170 -18.79 13.00 8.08
C LYS A 170 -20.26 13.08 7.67
N GLU A 171 -20.55 13.19 6.38
CA GLU A 171 -21.93 13.10 5.86
C GLU A 171 -22.54 11.73 6.18
N VAL A 172 -21.76 10.65 6.02
CA VAL A 172 -22.18 9.27 6.32
C VAL A 172 -22.32 9.04 7.84
N GLU A 173 -21.37 9.48 8.67
CA GLU A 173 -21.43 9.33 10.13
C GLU A 173 -22.69 10.00 10.74
N LYS A 174 -23.11 11.15 10.23
CA LYS A 174 -24.33 11.84 10.68
C LYS A 174 -25.61 11.03 10.45
N VAL A 175 -25.62 10.11 9.49
CA VAL A 175 -26.76 9.24 9.18
C VAL A 175 -26.79 8.04 10.15
N GLU A 176 -25.64 7.56 10.62
CA GLU A 176 -25.59 6.45 11.58
C GLU A 176 -26.02 6.87 13.01
N ASP A 177 -25.77 8.13 13.40
CA ASP A 177 -26.11 8.64 14.74
C ASP A 177 -27.57 9.11 14.92
N ASN A 178 -28.46 8.96 13.92
CA ASN A 178 -29.91 9.13 14.03
C ASN A 178 -30.68 8.40 12.89
N GLN A 179 -30.99 7.09 13.03
CA GLN A 179 -31.92 6.20 12.25
C GLN A 179 -32.59 6.83 10.98
N GLU A 180 -32.65 6.27 9.75
CA GLU A 180 -32.78 4.90 9.23
C GLU A 180 -32.79 4.91 7.66
N GLY A 181 -32.64 3.74 7.01
CA GLY A 181 -33.33 3.42 5.73
C GLY A 181 -32.48 3.14 4.49
N TYR A 182 -32.46 1.88 4.01
CA TYR A 182 -32.02 1.57 2.64
C TYR A 182 -33.22 1.66 1.68
N LYS A 183 -33.00 2.31 0.54
CA LYS A 183 -34.04 2.49 -0.49
C LYS A 183 -34.10 1.23 -1.36
N GLU A 184 -35.13 0.40 -1.20
CA GLU A 184 -35.54 -0.53 -2.25
C GLU A 184 -36.89 -0.10 -2.84
N ASN A 185 -36.88 0.04 -4.17
CA ASN A 185 -38.08 0.23 -4.96
C ASN A 185 -38.99 -0.98 -4.77
N ILE A 186 -40.12 -0.81 -4.07
CA ILE A 186 -41.48 -1.30 -4.37
C ILE A 186 -42.38 -0.76 -3.25
N SER A 187 -43.55 -0.27 -3.64
CA SER A 187 -44.48 0.48 -2.80
C SER A 187 -45.01 -0.33 -1.61
N GLU A 188 -44.48 -0.07 -0.40
CA GLU A 188 -45.19 -0.02 0.89
C GLU A 188 -44.13 0.11 2.01
N TRP A 189 -44.29 1.11 2.87
CA TRP A 189 -43.39 1.35 4.01
C TRP A 189 -43.95 0.62 5.24
N ASP A 190 -43.34 -0.48 5.64
CA ASP A 190 -43.65 -1.15 6.91
C ASP A 190 -42.61 -0.78 7.96
N PHE A 191 -43.07 -0.14 9.05
CA PHE A 191 -42.24 0.29 10.16
C PHE A 191 -42.36 -0.70 11.32
N ILE A 192 -41.23 -1.30 11.75
CA ILE A 192 -41.14 -1.97 13.06
C ILE A 192 -40.53 -0.96 14.03
N LYS A 193 -41.34 -0.46 14.97
CA LYS A 193 -40.82 0.21 16.16
C LYS A 193 -40.17 -0.83 17.08
N LEU A 194 -38.96 -0.54 17.57
CA LEU A 194 -38.45 -1.13 18.80
C LEU A 194 -38.91 -0.30 19.99
#